data_AF-A0A932C9R4-F1
#
_entry.id   AF-A0A932C9R4-F1
#
_cell.length_a   1.000
_cell.length_b   1.000
_cell.length_c   1.000
_cell.angle_alpha   90.00
_cell.angle_beta   90.00
_cell.angle_gamma   90.00
#
_symmetry.space_group_name_H-M   'P 1'
#
loop_
_entity.id
_entity.type
_entity.pdbx_description
1 polymer ?
#
loop_
_entity_poly.entity_id
_entity_poly.type
_entity_poly.pdbx_seq_one_letter_code
_entity_poly.pdbx_strand_id
1 'polypeptide(L)' 'PAFCRRALLESNPLAWMISVNGFIVDARTMPPEVQQAARRRGLIPDLPVPSAKNGATK' A
#
# COMPACT_ATOMS: atom_id res chain seq x y z
N PRO A 1 -16.36 -5.02 12.50
CA PRO A 1 -17.44 -5.06 11.47
C PRO A 1 -17.02 -4.30 10.19
N ALA A 2 -17.18 -4.93 9.02
CA ALA A 2 -16.64 -4.48 7.72
C ALA A 2 -17.27 -3.21 7.11
N PHE A 3 -18.18 -2.55 7.84
CA PHE A 3 -18.87 -1.32 7.41
C PHE A 3 -18.13 -0.03 7.78
N CYS A 4 -16.93 -0.11 8.35
CA CYS A 4 -16.11 1.07 8.58
C CYS A 4 -15.60 1.63 7.24
N ARG A 5 -15.88 2.91 6.95
CA ARG A 5 -15.42 3.63 5.74
C ARG A 5 -13.92 3.44 5.46
N ARG A 6 -13.10 3.32 6.51
CA ARG A 6 -11.66 3.06 6.42
C ARG A 6 -11.33 1.69 5.83
N ALA A 7 -12.00 0.63 6.29
CA ALA A 7 -11.76 -0.73 5.80
C ALA A 7 -12.16 -0.89 4.32
N LEU A 8 -13.22 -0.19 3.89
CA LEU A 8 -13.64 -0.14 2.48
C LEU A 8 -12.63 0.59 1.57
N LEU A 9 -12.02 1.67 2.06
CA LEU A 9 -10.93 2.37 1.35
C LEU A 9 -9.65 1.54 1.29
N GLU A 10 -9.37 0.78 2.36
CA GLU A 10 -8.22 -0.10 2.45
C GLU A 10 -8.34 -1.30 1.50
N SER A 11 -9.56 -1.83 1.33
CA SER A 11 -9.81 -2.95 0.42
C SER A 11 -9.95 -2.54 -1.04
N ASN A 12 -10.17 -1.25 -1.35
CA ASN A 12 -10.28 -0.77 -2.72
C ASN A 12 -8.87 -0.60 -3.35
N PRO A 13 -8.47 -1.48 -4.31
CA PRO A 13 -7.13 -1.42 -4.90
C PRO A 13 -6.93 -0.17 -5.76
N LEU A 14 -8.01 0.40 -6.31
CA LEU A 14 -7.95 1.55 -7.20
C LEU A 14 -7.70 2.87 -6.46
N ALA A 15 -7.95 2.92 -5.14
CA ALA A 15 -7.80 4.14 -4.35
C ALA A 15 -6.34 4.62 -4.25
N TRP A 16 -5.38 3.74 -4.49
CA TRP A 16 -3.95 3.95 -4.21
C TRP A 16 -3.07 3.85 -5.47
N MET A 17 -3.69 3.89 -6.65
CA MET A 17 -2.98 3.87 -7.93
C MET A 17 -2.30 5.21 -8.18
N ILE A 18 -0.98 5.18 -8.43
CA ILE A 18 -0.18 6.37 -8.72
C ILE A 18 0.60 6.17 -10.01
N SER A 19 0.99 7.28 -10.66
CA SER A 19 1.93 7.26 -11.77
C SER A 19 3.36 7.36 -11.26
N VAL A 20 4.17 6.35 -11.54
CA VAL A 20 5.62 6.34 -11.26
C VAL A 20 6.33 6.05 -12.58
N ASN A 21 7.13 7.01 -13.03
CA ASN A 21 7.88 6.91 -14.30
C ASN A 21 7.00 6.56 -15.52
N GLY A 22 5.75 7.06 -15.53
CA GLY A 22 4.80 6.80 -16.62
C GLY A 22 3.99 5.50 -16.49
N PHE A 23 4.24 4.70 -15.45
CA PHE A 23 3.49 3.47 -15.16
C PHE A 23 2.49 3.69 -14.03
N ILE A 24 1.27 3.16 -14.20
CA ILE A 24 0.22 3.19 -13.19
C ILE A 24 0.36 1.95 -12.29
N VAL A 25 0.72 2.17 -11.03
CA VAL A 25 1.07 1.12 -10.06
C VAL A 25 0.35 1.34 -8.73
N ASP A 26 0.06 0.26 -7.98
CA ASP A 26 -0.42 0.38 -6.60
C ASP A 26 0.73 0.85 -5.70
N ALA A 27 0.59 2.04 -5.11
CA ALA A 27 1.60 2.65 -4.26
C ALA A 27 1.96 1.78 -3.03
N ARG A 28 1.06 0.92 -2.55
CA ARG A 28 1.28 0.10 -1.36
C ARG A 28 2.16 -1.12 -1.62
N THR A 29 2.29 -1.54 -2.87
CA THR A 29 3.14 -2.68 -3.27
C THR A 29 4.54 -2.23 -3.71
N MET A 30 4.78 -0.92 -3.79
CA MET A 30 6.07 -0.35 -4.18
C MET A 30 7.13 -0.50 -3.08
N PRO A 31 8.43 -0.29 -3.38
CA PRO A 31 9.50 -0.33 -2.38
C PRO A 31 9.30 0.67 -1.22
N PRO A 32 9.89 0.42 -0.03
CA PRO A 32 9.69 1.22 1.17
C PRO A 32 9.96 2.73 1.00
N GLU A 33 10.92 3.09 0.17
CA GLU A 33 11.30 4.48 -0.11
C GLU A 33 10.16 5.22 -0.83
N VAL A 34 9.54 4.57 -1.80
CA VAL A 34 8.39 5.08 -2.55
C VAL A 34 7.18 5.16 -1.63
N GLN A 35 6.93 4.14 -0.82
CA GLN A 35 5.85 4.15 0.15
C GLN A 35 6.00 5.29 1.17
N GLN A 36 7.21 5.54 1.68
CA GLN A 36 7.46 6.66 2.59
C GLN A 36 7.22 8.01 1.94
N ALA A 37 7.63 8.19 0.68
CA ALA A 37 7.32 9.39 -0.07
C ALA A 37 5.80 9.55 -0.28
N ALA A 38 5.09 8.46 -0.59
CA ALA A 38 3.64 8.45 -0.73
C ALA A 38 2.92 8.79 0.59
N ARG A 39 3.36 8.22 1.72
CA ARG A 39 2.86 8.54 3.07
C ARG A 39 3.07 10.00 3.43
N ARG A 40 4.28 10.55 3.22
CA ARG A 40 4.58 11.97 3.45
C ARG A 40 3.67 12.91 2.66
N ARG A 41 3.18 12.46 1.49
CA ARG A 41 2.26 13.19 0.63
C ARG A 41 0.78 12.89 0.91
N GLY A 42 0.48 12.01 1.86
CA GLY A 42 -0.89 11.58 2.16
C GLY A 42 -1.53 10.71 1.07
N LEU A 43 -0.73 10.14 0.16
CA LEU A 43 -1.21 9.36 -0.99
C LEU A 43 -1.60 7.93 -0.61
N ILE A 44 -1.07 7.38 0.47
CA ILE A 44 -1.48 6.08 1.02
C ILE A 44 -1.58 6.16 2.54
N PRO A 45 -2.43 5.34 3.18
CA PRO A 45 -2.49 5.24 4.63
C PRO A 45 -1.23 4.54 5.16
N ASP A 46 -0.95 4.75 6.45
CA ASP A 46 0.00 3.92 7.18
C ASP A 46 -0.59 2.51 7.41
N LEU A 47 -0.56 1.70 6.35
CA LEU A 47 -0.84 0.27 6.48
C LEU A 47 0.38 -0.44 7.11
N PRO A 48 0.15 -1.35 8.08
CA PRO A 48 1.18 -2.30 8.46
C PRO A 48 1.46 -3.21 7.27
N VAL A 49 2.72 -3.23 6.81
CA VAL A 49 3.15 -4.18 5.77
C VAL A 49 2.99 -5.59 6.37
N PRO A 50 2.23 -6.50 5.73
CA PRO A 50 2.17 -7.87 6.19
C PRO A 50 3.59 -8.43 6.13
N SER A 51 4.16 -8.75 7.29
CA SER A 51 5.46 -9.41 7.41
C SER A 51 5.53 -10.55 6.40
N ALA A 52 6.42 -10.45 5.42
CA ALA A 52 6.81 -11.58 4.60
C ALA A 52 7.21 -12.69 5.58
N LYS A 53 6.44 -13.77 5.63
CA LYS A 53 6.77 -14.90 6.49
C LYS A 53 8.02 -15.54 5.91
N ASN A 54 9.11 -15.47 6.67
CA ASN A 54 10.32 -16.23 6.43
C ASN A 54 9.95 -17.71 6.30
N GLY A 55 10.10 -18.24 5.10
CA GLY A 55 9.94 -19.64 4.77
C GLY A 55 11.19 -20.16 4.09
N ALA A 56 12.36 -19.92 4.69
CA ALA A 56 13.60 -20.61 4.37
C ALA A 56 13.99 -21.44 5.59
N THR A 57 13.35 -22.60 5.76
CA THR A 57 13.84 -23.65 6.65
C THR A 57 13.59 -25.02 6.03
N LYS A 58 14.72 -25.71 5.82
CA LYS A 58 14.93 -27.10 5.38
C LYS A 58 15.00 -27.34 3.88
#